data_AF-A0A1F1D9K8-F1
#
_entry.id   AF-A0A1F1D9K8-F1
#
_cell.length_a   1.000
_cell.length_b   1.000
_cell.length_c   1.000
_cell.angle_alpha   90.00
_cell.angle_beta   90.00
_cell.angle_gamma   90.00
#
_symmetry.space_group_name_H-M   'P 1'
#
loop_
_entity.id
_entity.type
_entity.pdbx_description
1 polymer ?
#
loop_
_entity_poly.entity_id
_entity_poly.type
_entity_poly.pdbx_seq_one_letter_code
_entity_poly.pdbx_strand_id
1 'polypeptide(L)'
;MDNTSHTSSVTLGNQVRRIFRHRLLILLSVVVFAVAGAVYGYMTNSKYTSKASLVVYPLVVDPAGTGSANSAKVDIATESRVASSREVAQNAAKSLIANGDTLSEAQLTSRLMNSVKVTGTSQTAVLDIEVTRPNGTEAARYANAMANAYLQVRSESLKSSVDSALHQIDEQISALEGDNNRAGLLSQLQDRRAQIQLTSTTGGRVMSEAQVPSSSSALGPVKMGIVGAVAGLLIGAVLAYGRDRTMRHVGYADRLEDAGIPVHELGSTSEANDAFMLLRTIGAPDGDVKSAGASGIVILPGTDRGVEHLYQMLQRVLPTEYARFTDYASVRDALTRHTPESLVEKSETPLVISLSTATPLSTQLRFVQAGGVALVPVTAATSLQQVRELFAQLDQLEGVNALAVFLDRE
;
A
#
# COMPACT_ATOMS: atom_id res chain seq x y z
N MET A 1 -37.46 -32.80 11.98
CA MET A 1 -37.25 -31.96 10.77
C MET A 1 -36.20 -30.95 11.16
N ASP A 2 -34.93 -31.34 11.03
CA ASP A 2 -33.79 -30.50 11.42
C ASP A 2 -33.06 -30.04 10.16
N ASN A 3 -32.96 -28.72 10.04
CA ASN A 3 -32.26 -27.98 9.01
C ASN A 3 -30.73 -28.18 9.14
N THR A 4 -30.07 -28.67 8.10
CA THR A 4 -28.62 -28.49 7.92
C THR A 4 -28.34 -27.89 6.55
N SER A 5 -28.55 -26.58 6.45
CA SER A 5 -27.91 -25.75 5.44
C SER A 5 -26.39 -25.79 5.67
N HIS A 6 -25.67 -26.57 4.88
CA HIS A 6 -24.21 -26.45 4.76
C HIS A 6 -23.89 -25.11 4.10
N THR A 7 -23.79 -24.05 4.90
CA THR A 7 -23.16 -22.80 4.47
C THR A 7 -21.66 -23.02 4.51
N SER A 8 -21.07 -23.29 3.36
CA SER A 8 -19.62 -23.31 3.16
C SER A 8 -19.05 -21.97 3.59
N SER A 9 -18.55 -21.89 4.83
CA SER A 9 -17.85 -20.71 5.30
C SER A 9 -16.56 -20.60 4.50
N VAL A 10 -16.57 -19.72 3.51
CA VAL A 10 -15.38 -19.33 2.75
C VAL A 10 -14.44 -18.65 3.73
N THR A 11 -13.61 -19.47 4.38
CA THR A 11 -12.73 -19.05 5.45
C THR A 11 -11.59 -18.27 4.80
N LEU A 12 -11.42 -16.99 5.15
CA LEU A 12 -10.39 -16.10 4.59
C LEU A 12 -8.98 -16.74 4.61
N GLY A 13 -8.72 -17.69 5.53
CA GLY A 13 -7.49 -18.47 5.60
C GLY A 13 -7.15 -19.24 4.31
N ASN A 14 -8.13 -19.79 3.60
CA ASN A 14 -7.88 -20.53 2.35
C ASN A 14 -7.59 -19.59 1.17
N GLN A 15 -8.18 -18.39 1.15
CA GLN A 15 -7.88 -17.37 0.14
C GLN A 15 -6.47 -16.77 0.32
N VAL A 16 -6.00 -16.62 1.57
CA VAL A 16 -4.65 -16.12 1.87
C VAL A 16 -3.57 -17.11 1.42
N ARG A 17 -3.79 -18.42 1.59
CA ARG A 17 -2.86 -19.47 1.11
C ARG A 17 -2.67 -19.43 -0.41
N ARG A 18 -3.73 -19.07 -1.14
CA ARG A 18 -3.74 -18.93 -2.61
C ARG A 18 -2.88 -17.76 -3.10
N ILE A 19 -2.85 -16.64 -2.36
CA ILE A 19 -2.03 -15.45 -2.64
C ILE A 19 -0.54 -15.71 -2.33
N PHE A 20 -0.24 -16.42 -1.22
CA PHE A 20 1.14 -16.73 -0.84
C PHE A 20 1.86 -17.73 -1.77
N ARG A 21 1.14 -18.48 -2.63
CA ARG A 21 1.76 -19.38 -3.62
C ARG A 21 2.50 -18.63 -4.74
N HIS A 22 2.14 -17.38 -5.04
CA HIS A 22 2.82 -16.53 -6.02
C HIS A 22 3.80 -15.52 -5.36
N ARG A 23 4.43 -15.91 -4.24
CA ARG A 23 5.36 -15.07 -3.47
C ARG A 23 6.46 -14.40 -4.32
N LEU A 24 6.92 -15.06 -5.38
CA LEU A 24 7.95 -14.50 -6.28
C LEU A 24 7.43 -13.31 -7.11
N LEU A 25 6.18 -13.34 -7.58
CA LEU A 25 5.61 -12.21 -8.33
C LEU A 25 5.35 -11.01 -7.41
N ILE A 26 4.86 -11.27 -6.20
CA ILE A 26 4.65 -10.22 -5.20
C ILE A 26 5.99 -9.62 -4.79
N LEU A 27 6.99 -10.47 -4.49
CA LEU A 27 8.33 -10.02 -4.13
C LEU A 27 8.99 -9.23 -5.26
N LEU A 28 8.91 -9.70 -6.51
CA LEU A 28 9.42 -8.97 -7.67
C LEU A 28 8.77 -7.59 -7.79
N SER A 29 7.44 -7.51 -7.68
CA SER A 29 6.71 -6.24 -7.74
C SER A 29 7.13 -5.30 -6.61
N VAL A 30 7.18 -5.78 -5.36
CA VAL A 30 7.64 -5.01 -4.21
C VAL A 30 9.06 -4.47 -4.44
N VAL A 31 9.98 -5.31 -4.90
CA VAL A 31 11.37 -4.91 -5.16
C VAL A 31 11.44 -3.86 -6.27
N VAL A 32 10.74 -4.07 -7.39
CA VAL A 32 10.74 -3.12 -8.52
C VAL A 32 10.20 -1.76 -8.10
N PHE A 33 9.08 -1.72 -7.39
CA PHE A 33 8.48 -0.46 -6.95
C PHE A 33 9.27 0.19 -5.80
N ALA A 34 9.89 -0.60 -4.91
CA ALA A 34 10.79 -0.07 -3.88
C ALA A 34 12.03 0.60 -4.50
N VAL A 35 12.63 -0.04 -5.50
CA VAL A 35 13.77 0.53 -6.24
C VAL A 35 13.33 1.78 -7.00
N ALA A 36 12.19 1.75 -7.71
CA ALA A 36 11.66 2.92 -8.39
C ALA A 36 11.40 4.08 -7.42
N GLY A 37 10.82 3.82 -6.24
CA GLY A 37 10.61 4.81 -5.19
C GLY A 37 11.92 5.37 -4.63
N ALA A 38 12.92 4.52 -4.40
CA ALA A 38 14.23 4.96 -3.91
C ALA A 38 14.97 5.83 -4.95
N VAL A 39 14.94 5.43 -6.23
CA VAL A 39 15.51 6.20 -7.35
C VAL A 39 14.79 7.54 -7.48
N TYR A 40 13.45 7.56 -7.39
CA TYR A 40 12.68 8.80 -7.42
C TYR A 40 13.01 9.72 -6.25
N GLY A 41 13.16 9.16 -5.04
CA GLY A 41 13.59 9.90 -3.86
C GLY A 41 15.01 10.45 -3.98
N TYR A 42 15.91 9.74 -4.67
CA TYR A 42 17.26 10.21 -4.97
C TYR A 42 17.28 11.33 -6.02
N MET A 43 16.43 11.23 -7.05
CA MET A 43 16.29 12.28 -8.09
C MET A 43 15.58 13.53 -7.57
N THR A 44 14.77 13.41 -6.52
CA THR A 44 14.11 14.55 -5.90
C THR A 44 15.14 15.42 -5.18
N ASN A 45 15.33 16.64 -5.67
CA ASN A 45 16.28 17.58 -5.07
C ASN A 45 16.05 17.73 -3.57
N SER A 46 17.12 17.51 -2.79
CA SER A 46 17.11 17.73 -1.34
C SER A 46 16.73 19.18 -1.07
N LYS A 47 15.69 19.39 -0.27
CA LYS A 47 15.30 20.72 0.21
C LYS A 47 15.74 20.86 1.66
N TYR A 48 16.35 21.98 2.00
CA TYR A 48 16.84 22.29 3.33
C TYR A 48 16.10 23.52 3.83
N THR A 49 15.53 23.43 5.03
CA THR A 49 14.81 24.54 5.66
C THR A 49 15.64 25.05 6.84
N SER A 50 15.92 26.34 6.86
CA SER A 50 16.58 27.01 7.98
C SER A 50 15.64 28.05 8.58
N LYS A 51 15.73 28.23 9.90
CA LYS A 51 14.82 29.07 10.69
C LYS A 51 15.60 30.11 11.49
N ALA A 52 15.30 31.39 11.26
CA ALA A 52 15.72 32.49 12.13
C ALA A 52 14.54 32.94 12.99
N SER A 53 14.76 33.14 14.28
CA SER A 53 13.74 33.60 15.22
C SER A 53 14.10 34.98 15.75
N LEU A 54 13.15 35.91 15.68
CA LEU A 54 13.31 37.28 16.15
C LEU A 54 12.18 37.68 17.09
N VAL A 55 12.47 38.56 18.05
CA VAL A 55 11.46 39.19 18.91
C VAL A 55 11.18 40.59 18.40
N VAL A 56 9.90 40.92 18.29
CA VAL A 56 9.42 42.22 17.84
C VAL A 56 9.07 43.06 19.05
N TYR A 57 9.66 44.27 19.13
CA TYR A 57 9.34 45.17 20.23
C TYR A 57 8.10 46.02 19.92
N PRO A 58 7.26 46.27 20.94
CA PRO A 58 6.13 47.18 20.82
C PRO A 58 6.61 48.62 20.70
N LEU A 59 5.86 49.41 19.93
CA LEU A 59 6.06 50.84 19.84
C LEU A 59 5.22 51.53 20.93
N VAL A 60 5.88 52.14 21.92
CA VAL A 60 5.18 52.99 22.90
C VAL A 60 5.38 54.44 22.46
N VAL A 61 4.43 54.96 21.70
CA VAL A 61 4.43 56.36 21.20
C VAL A 61 3.57 57.32 22.04
N ASP A 62 2.90 56.83 23.10
CA ASP A 62 2.16 57.67 24.05
C ASP A 62 2.63 57.44 25.50
N PRO A 63 3.66 58.16 25.96
CA PRO A 63 4.11 58.12 27.36
C PRO A 63 3.17 58.86 28.33
N ALA A 64 2.17 59.62 27.84
CA ALA A 64 1.21 60.36 28.66
C ALA A 64 -0.02 59.54 29.08
N GLY A 65 -0.13 58.27 28.66
CA GLY A 65 -1.13 57.33 29.16
C GLY A 65 -2.58 57.61 28.74
N THR A 66 -2.79 58.42 27.70
CA THR A 66 -4.14 58.69 27.16
C THR A 66 -4.59 57.64 26.13
N GLY A 67 -3.64 56.89 25.56
CA GLY A 67 -3.88 55.73 24.71
C GLY A 67 -4.19 54.46 25.53
N SER A 68 -5.19 53.70 25.07
CA SER A 68 -5.54 52.39 25.62
C SER A 68 -4.30 51.48 25.69
N ALA A 69 -4.14 50.72 26.79
CA ALA A 69 -3.10 49.70 26.96
C ALA A 69 -3.05 48.64 25.83
N ASN A 70 -4.07 48.60 24.97
CA ASN A 70 -4.11 47.78 23.75
C ASN A 70 -3.26 48.34 22.59
N SER A 71 -2.92 49.63 22.56
CA SER A 71 -2.07 50.24 21.53
C SER A 71 -0.59 49.81 21.63
N ALA A 72 -0.20 49.21 22.75
CA ALA A 72 1.14 48.68 22.98
C ALA A 72 1.30 47.20 22.59
N LYS A 73 0.24 46.52 22.11
CA LYS A 73 0.35 45.13 21.66
C LYS A 73 0.70 45.09 20.17
N VAL A 74 1.86 44.51 19.86
CA VAL A 74 2.24 44.20 18.47
C VAL A 74 1.29 43.15 17.92
N ASP A 75 0.58 43.47 16.83
CA ASP A 75 -0.16 42.46 16.08
C ASP A 75 0.81 41.65 15.21
N ILE A 76 1.24 40.54 15.77
CA ILE A 76 2.20 39.62 15.15
C ILE A 76 1.70 39.04 13.82
N ALA A 77 0.39 38.94 13.59
CA ALA A 77 -0.15 38.49 12.30
C ALA A 77 -0.03 39.55 11.20
N THR A 78 -0.03 40.83 11.59
CA THR A 78 0.28 41.93 10.68
C THR A 78 1.80 42.00 10.45
N GLU A 79 2.59 41.85 11.51
CA GLU A 79 4.06 41.80 11.40
C GLU A 79 4.56 40.65 10.52
N SER A 80 3.95 39.46 10.59
CA SER A 80 4.32 38.34 9.72
C SER A 80 4.09 38.67 8.25
N ARG A 81 3.03 39.42 7.93
CA ARG A 81 2.74 39.87 6.56
C ARG A 81 3.77 40.91 6.09
N VAL A 82 4.12 41.87 6.95
CA VAL A 82 5.17 42.87 6.67
C VAL A 82 6.52 42.20 6.46
N ALA A 83 6.91 41.25 7.31
CA ALA A 83 8.16 40.50 7.17
C ALA A 83 8.23 39.65 5.89
N SER A 84 7.10 39.16 5.40
CA SER A 84 7.00 38.46 4.11
C SER A 84 6.83 39.38 2.90
N SER A 85 6.83 40.70 3.10
CA SER A 85 6.56 41.67 2.06
C SER A 85 7.69 41.78 1.04
N ARG A 86 7.37 42.34 -0.13
CA ARG A 86 8.34 42.61 -1.19
C ARG A 86 9.42 43.59 -0.75
N GLU A 87 9.07 44.59 0.05
CA GLU A 87 10.02 45.60 0.54
C GLU A 87 11.12 44.98 1.40
N VAL A 88 10.74 44.11 2.35
CA VAL A 88 11.69 43.37 3.18
C VAL A 88 12.54 42.43 2.31
N ALA A 89 11.93 41.74 1.34
CA ALA A 89 12.65 40.87 0.42
C ALA A 89 13.67 41.63 -0.47
N GLN A 90 13.35 42.86 -0.89
CA GLN A 90 14.28 43.72 -1.65
C GLN A 90 15.47 44.15 -0.78
N ASN A 91 15.24 44.58 0.45
CA ASN A 91 16.33 44.95 1.37
C ASN A 91 17.21 43.75 1.73
N ALA A 92 16.61 42.57 1.91
CA ALA A 92 17.35 41.32 2.08
C ALA A 92 18.17 40.97 0.83
N ALA A 93 17.60 41.14 -0.37
CA ALA A 93 18.30 40.92 -1.64
C ALA A 93 19.53 41.84 -1.77
N LYS A 94 19.41 43.13 -1.45
CA LYS A 94 20.53 44.08 -1.44
C LYS A 94 21.64 43.64 -0.48
N SER A 95 21.28 43.21 0.74
CA SER A 95 22.24 42.69 1.72
C SER A 95 22.93 41.40 1.21
N LEU A 96 22.20 40.51 0.55
CA LEU A 96 22.78 39.28 -0.03
C LEU A 96 23.77 39.59 -1.17
N ILE A 97 23.47 40.56 -2.03
CA ILE A 97 24.38 41.01 -3.10
C ILE A 97 25.66 41.61 -2.49
N ALA A 98 25.52 42.47 -1.47
CA ALA A 98 26.66 43.04 -0.75
C ALA A 98 27.56 41.97 -0.11
N ASN A 99 26.97 40.84 0.28
CA ASN A 99 27.67 39.68 0.86
C ASN A 99 28.11 38.63 -0.19
N GLY A 100 28.17 39.01 -1.48
CA GLY A 100 28.78 38.20 -2.54
C GLY A 100 27.84 37.29 -3.33
N ASP A 101 26.52 37.50 -3.28
CA ASP A 101 25.58 36.80 -4.17
C ASP A 101 25.64 37.40 -5.60
N THR A 102 25.67 36.56 -6.63
CA THR A 102 25.92 36.97 -8.03
C THR A 102 24.64 37.25 -8.82
N LEU A 103 23.48 37.04 -8.21
CA LEU A 103 22.18 37.23 -8.85
C LEU A 103 21.76 38.71 -8.86
N SER A 104 20.93 39.08 -9.84
CA SER A 104 20.31 40.40 -9.86
C SER A 104 19.34 40.58 -8.69
N GLU A 105 19.19 41.81 -8.19
CA GLU A 105 18.25 42.16 -7.11
C GLU A 105 16.83 41.66 -7.37
N ALA A 106 16.35 41.78 -8.62
CA ALA A 106 15.02 41.32 -9.00
C ALA A 106 14.88 39.79 -8.90
N GLN A 107 15.92 39.04 -9.29
CA GLN A 107 15.94 37.58 -9.22
C GLN A 107 16.00 37.11 -7.76
N LEU A 108 16.82 37.75 -6.92
CA LEU A 108 16.90 37.45 -5.50
C LEU A 108 15.60 37.76 -4.77
N THR A 109 15.00 38.91 -5.04
CA THR A 109 13.70 39.30 -4.45
C THR A 109 12.63 38.27 -4.78
N SER A 110 12.49 37.89 -6.05
CA SER A 110 11.51 36.88 -6.46
C SER A 110 11.78 35.52 -5.80
N ARG A 111 13.05 35.10 -5.72
CA ARG A 111 13.44 33.86 -5.03
C ARG A 111 13.11 33.90 -3.54
N LEU A 112 13.39 35.00 -2.85
CA LEU A 112 13.08 35.17 -1.43
C LEU A 112 11.57 35.12 -1.19
N MET A 113 10.78 35.88 -1.97
CA MET A 113 9.32 35.87 -1.87
C MET A 113 8.72 34.46 -2.06
N ASN A 114 9.30 33.63 -2.92
CA ASN A 114 8.81 32.28 -3.19
C ASN A 114 9.33 31.21 -2.23
N SER A 115 10.38 31.49 -1.45
CA SER A 115 11.04 30.50 -0.59
C SER A 115 10.94 30.80 0.91
N VAL A 116 10.49 32.00 1.27
CA VAL A 116 10.29 32.41 2.66
C VAL A 116 8.89 32.07 3.15
N LYS A 117 8.82 31.56 4.37
CA LYS A 117 7.58 31.41 5.14
C LYS A 117 7.80 32.09 6.48
N VAL A 118 6.93 33.05 6.81
CA VAL A 118 7.00 33.75 8.08
C VAL A 118 5.83 33.29 8.95
N THR A 119 6.13 32.84 10.16
CA THR A 119 5.15 32.42 11.15
C THR A 119 5.32 33.25 12.41
N GLY A 120 4.23 33.82 12.92
CA GLY A 120 4.28 34.63 14.12
C GLY A 120 3.56 33.98 15.29
N THR A 121 4.13 34.09 16.50
CA THR A 121 3.52 33.62 17.75
C THR A 121 3.04 34.82 18.57
N SER A 122 1.73 35.10 18.54
CA SER A 122 1.13 36.29 19.17
C SER A 122 1.32 36.36 20.70
N GLN A 123 1.50 35.22 21.38
CA GLN A 123 1.70 35.20 22.83
C GLN A 123 3.08 35.72 23.26
N THR A 124 4.10 35.59 22.39
CA THR A 124 5.50 35.86 22.76
C THR A 124 6.12 36.99 21.95
N ALA A 125 5.36 37.62 21.04
CA ALA A 125 5.88 38.61 20.08
C ALA A 125 7.08 38.09 19.24
N VAL A 126 7.14 36.77 19.04
CA VAL A 126 8.21 36.12 18.26
C VAL A 126 7.76 35.90 16.83
N LEU A 127 8.65 36.21 15.90
CA LEU A 127 8.53 35.94 14.48
C LEU A 127 9.57 34.91 14.06
N ASP A 128 9.10 33.86 13.41
CA ASP A 128 9.92 32.79 12.86
C ASP A 128 9.97 32.94 11.34
N ILE A 129 11.17 33.12 10.80
CA ILE A 129 11.42 33.25 9.37
C ILE A 129 12.10 31.97 8.89
N GLU A 130 11.36 31.18 8.12
CA GLU A 130 11.82 29.93 7.53
C GLU A 130 12.12 30.12 6.05
N VAL A 131 13.30 29.71 5.59
CA VAL A 131 13.66 29.73 4.17
C VAL A 131 14.01 28.31 3.72
N THR A 132 13.42 27.87 2.61
CA THR A 132 13.67 26.53 2.05
C THR A 132 14.45 26.58 0.74
N ARG A 133 15.63 25.94 0.68
CA ARG A 133 16.54 25.95 -0.47
C ARG A 133 17.22 24.61 -0.75
N PRO A 134 17.75 24.37 -1.96
CA PRO A 134 18.52 23.16 -2.28
C PRO A 134 19.85 23.01 -1.52
N ASN A 135 20.40 24.12 -0.99
CA ASN A 135 21.63 24.15 -0.22
C ASN A 135 21.32 24.69 1.19
N GLY A 136 21.69 23.93 2.23
CA GLY A 136 21.47 24.32 3.63
C GLY A 136 22.21 25.60 4.03
N THR A 137 23.37 25.87 3.46
CA THR A 137 24.12 27.11 3.69
C THR A 137 23.40 28.32 3.09
N GLU A 138 22.81 28.16 1.89
CA GLU A 138 21.98 29.21 1.30
C GLU A 138 20.71 29.46 2.11
N ALA A 139 20.04 28.39 2.56
CA ALA A 139 18.83 28.50 3.39
C ALA A 139 19.10 29.33 4.65
N ALA A 140 20.19 29.02 5.37
CA ALA A 140 20.58 29.74 6.58
C ALA A 140 20.92 31.20 6.30
N ARG A 141 21.75 31.45 5.27
CA ARG A 141 22.14 32.81 4.86
C ARG A 141 20.93 33.66 4.50
N TYR A 142 20.00 33.11 3.74
CA TYR A 142 18.82 33.83 3.26
C TYR A 142 17.81 34.10 4.40
N ALA A 143 17.62 33.15 5.31
CA ALA A 143 16.79 33.35 6.51
C ALA A 143 17.35 34.46 7.41
N ASN A 144 18.67 34.48 7.65
CA ASN A 144 19.33 35.53 8.42
C ASN A 144 19.24 36.90 7.72
N ALA A 145 19.43 36.94 6.39
CA ALA A 145 19.28 38.18 5.63
C ALA A 145 17.85 38.74 5.70
N MET A 146 16.83 37.89 5.60
CA MET A 146 15.42 38.30 5.76
C MET A 146 15.13 38.81 7.17
N ALA A 147 15.64 38.15 8.21
CA ALA A 147 15.46 38.60 9.60
C ALA A 147 16.07 39.99 9.83
N ASN A 148 17.30 40.19 9.36
CA ASN A 148 17.98 41.48 9.50
C ASN A 148 17.29 42.58 8.68
N ALA A 149 16.86 42.26 7.45
CA ALA A 149 16.14 43.21 6.61
C ALA A 149 14.80 43.63 7.21
N TYR A 150 14.06 42.71 7.83
CA TYR A 150 12.81 43.05 8.52
C TYR A 150 13.08 44.00 9.69
N LEU A 151 14.07 43.72 10.54
CA LEU A 151 14.43 44.59 11.66
C LEU A 151 14.89 45.97 11.19
N GLN A 152 15.58 46.05 10.05
CA GLN A 152 16.00 47.31 9.44
C GLN A 152 14.82 48.13 8.93
N VAL A 153 13.93 47.53 8.13
CA VAL A 153 12.70 48.17 7.63
C VAL A 153 11.86 48.68 8.79
N ARG A 154 11.71 47.85 9.83
CA ARG A 154 10.96 48.23 11.02
C ARG A 154 11.61 49.41 11.73
N SER A 155 12.91 49.36 11.99
CA SER A 155 13.62 50.45 12.70
C SER A 155 13.55 51.77 11.93
N GLU A 156 13.62 51.73 10.59
CA GLU A 156 13.45 52.92 9.74
C GLU A 156 12.03 53.48 9.82
N SER A 157 11.01 52.61 9.77
CA SER A 157 9.61 53.02 9.95
C SER A 157 9.35 53.62 11.33
N LEU A 158 9.97 53.08 12.38
CA LEU A 158 9.89 53.62 13.73
C LEU A 158 10.53 55.00 13.83
N LYS A 159 11.73 55.16 13.25
CA LYS A 159 12.43 56.44 13.20
C LYS A 159 11.61 57.50 12.45
N SER A 160 11.07 57.16 11.29
CA SER A 160 10.20 58.05 10.51
C SER A 160 8.93 58.45 11.28
N SER A 161 8.35 57.53 12.07
CA SER A 161 7.18 57.81 12.91
C SER A 161 7.52 58.75 14.07
N VAL A 162 8.67 58.54 14.72
CA VAL A 162 9.19 59.43 15.78
C VAL A 162 9.48 60.81 15.21
N ASP A 163 10.18 60.90 14.08
CA ASP A 163 10.49 62.18 13.43
C ASP A 163 9.22 62.94 13.04
N SER A 164 8.21 62.24 12.51
CA SER A 164 6.90 62.84 12.19
C SER A 164 6.16 63.36 13.42
N ALA A 165 6.19 62.61 14.53
CA ALA A 165 5.59 63.03 15.79
C ALA A 165 6.30 64.24 16.40
N LEU A 166 7.65 64.28 16.33
CA LEU A 166 8.43 65.43 16.75
C LEU A 166 8.12 66.67 15.91
N HIS A 167 8.02 66.52 14.58
CA HIS A 167 7.62 67.63 13.70
C HIS A 167 6.25 68.20 14.06
N GLN A 168 5.25 67.35 14.34
CA GLN A 168 3.91 67.82 14.74
C GLN A 168 3.92 68.55 16.09
N ILE A 169 4.73 68.09 17.05
CA ILE A 169 4.87 68.78 18.35
C ILE A 169 5.63 70.10 18.17
N ASP A 170 6.68 70.14 17.36
CA ASP A 170 7.45 71.35 17.09
C ASP A 170 6.57 72.44 16.41
N GLU A 171 5.66 72.04 15.51
CA GLU A 171 4.65 72.95 14.94
C GLU A 171 3.68 73.48 16.01
N GLN A 172 3.20 72.62 16.93
CA GLN A 172 2.31 73.04 18.02
C GLN A 172 3.01 73.98 19.02
N ILE A 173 4.27 73.71 19.36
CA ILE A 173 5.10 74.57 20.20
C ILE A 173 5.24 75.94 19.52
N SER A 174 5.64 75.98 18.25
CA SER A 174 5.83 77.23 17.49
C SER A 174 4.54 78.05 17.39
N ALA A 175 3.38 77.41 17.28
CA ALA A 175 2.08 78.10 17.25
C ALA A 175 1.66 78.70 18.60
N LEU A 176 2.23 78.22 19.70
CA LEU A 176 1.93 78.65 21.07
C LEU A 176 3.01 79.57 21.65
N GLU A 177 4.17 79.67 20.99
CA GLU A 177 5.25 80.58 21.36
C GLU A 177 4.77 82.04 21.29
N GLY A 178 4.78 82.72 22.44
CA GLY A 178 4.33 84.11 22.59
C GLY A 178 2.94 84.30 23.20
N ASP A 179 2.15 83.23 23.39
CA ASP A 179 0.88 83.30 24.14
C ASP A 179 1.12 83.05 25.64
N ASN A 180 1.28 84.14 26.40
CA ASN A 180 1.50 84.10 27.85
C ASN A 180 0.36 83.42 28.63
N ASN A 181 -0.85 83.32 28.07
CA ASN A 181 -1.97 82.65 28.73
C ASN A 181 -1.90 81.11 28.61
N ARG A 182 -0.96 80.56 27.82
CA ARG A 182 -0.84 79.12 27.53
C ARG A 182 0.52 78.52 27.93
N ALA A 183 1.29 79.20 28.79
CA ALA A 183 2.60 78.75 29.25
C ALA A 183 2.59 77.31 29.84
N GLY A 184 1.52 76.90 30.52
CA GLY A 184 1.38 75.54 31.05
C GLY A 184 1.28 74.46 29.97
N LEU A 185 0.62 74.76 28.84
CA LEU A 185 0.51 73.84 27.70
C LEU A 185 1.84 73.74 26.95
N LEU A 186 2.57 74.86 26.84
CA LEU A 186 3.90 74.89 26.24
C LEU A 186 4.88 74.00 26.99
N SER A 187 4.90 74.07 28.33
CA SER A 187 5.71 73.18 29.17
C SER A 187 5.36 71.70 28.95
N GLN A 188 4.07 71.37 28.85
CA GLN A 188 3.61 70.00 28.61
C GLN A 188 4.08 69.46 27.24
N LEU A 189 4.05 70.29 26.19
CA LEU A 189 4.53 69.90 24.86
C LEU A 189 6.05 69.72 24.83
N GLN A 190 6.80 70.57 25.52
CA GLN A 190 8.25 70.44 25.66
C GLN A 190 8.65 69.16 26.42
N ASP A 191 7.93 68.82 27.50
CA ASP A 191 8.12 67.57 28.23
C ASP A 191 7.81 66.35 27.35
N ARG A 192 6.72 66.42 26.57
CA ARG A 192 6.34 65.35 25.63
C ARG A 192 7.38 65.16 24.53
N ARG A 193 7.94 66.25 24.01
CA ARG A 193 9.04 66.23 23.03
C ARG A 193 10.27 65.53 23.60
N ALA A 194 10.70 65.89 24.82
CA ALA A 194 11.84 65.28 25.49
C ALA A 194 11.63 63.78 25.73
N GLN A 195 10.40 63.37 26.08
CA GLN A 195 10.06 61.96 26.24
C GLN A 195 10.12 61.18 24.93
N ILE A 196 9.59 61.73 23.83
CA ILE A 196 9.62 61.07 22.51
C ILE A 196 11.05 60.92 21.97
N GLN A 197 11.92 61.90 22.23
CA GLN A 197 13.34 61.83 21.86
C GLN A 197 14.10 60.69 22.56
N LEU A 198 13.63 60.26 23.75
CA LEU A 198 14.20 59.16 24.51
C LEU A 198 13.62 57.79 24.12
N THR A 199 12.61 57.75 23.25
CA THR A 199 11.99 56.50 22.80
C THR A 199 12.95 55.69 21.94
N SER A 200 13.17 54.42 22.31
CA SER A 200 13.99 53.50 21.52
C SER A 200 13.37 53.26 20.14
N THR A 201 14.16 53.50 19.09
CA THR A 201 13.80 53.21 17.69
C THR A 201 14.19 51.79 17.26
N THR A 202 14.54 50.92 18.21
CA THR A 202 14.93 49.53 17.91
C THR A 202 13.68 48.69 17.64
N GLY A 203 13.51 48.21 16.41
CA GLY A 203 12.33 47.43 16.00
C GLY A 203 12.21 46.02 16.62
N GLY A 204 13.31 45.50 17.17
CA GLY A 204 13.40 44.15 17.72
C GLY A 204 14.83 43.65 17.77
N ARG A 205 15.02 42.36 18.05
CA ARG A 205 16.32 41.69 17.96
C ARG A 205 16.19 40.26 17.47
N VAL A 206 17.25 39.75 16.84
CA VAL A 206 17.36 38.32 16.54
C VAL A 206 17.57 37.55 17.85
N MET A 207 16.71 36.58 18.11
CA MET A 207 16.81 35.67 19.26
C MET A 207 17.69 34.46 18.94
N SER A 208 17.50 33.90 17.75
CA SER A 208 18.27 32.78 17.24
C SER A 208 18.53 32.99 15.75
N GLU A 209 19.80 32.97 15.39
CA GLU A 209 20.20 32.95 13.98
C GLU A 209 19.90 31.59 13.35
N ALA A 210 19.56 31.62 12.07
CA ALA A 210 19.39 30.43 11.27
C ALA A 210 20.71 29.68 11.13
N GLN A 211 20.69 28.42 11.57
CA GLN A 211 21.80 27.49 11.43
C GLN A 211 21.66 26.66 10.15
N VAL A 212 22.80 26.16 9.66
CA VAL A 212 22.82 25.22 8.54
C VAL A 212 22.18 23.91 8.99
N PRO A 213 21.09 23.46 8.36
CA PRO A 213 20.37 22.27 8.78
C PRO A 213 21.22 21.04 8.49
N SER A 214 21.30 20.14 9.48
CA SER A 214 22.05 18.89 9.40
C SER A 214 21.35 17.81 8.55
N SER A 215 20.06 17.98 8.25
CA SER A 215 19.27 17.05 7.44
C SER A 215 18.36 17.78 6.45
N SER A 216 18.12 17.17 5.29
CA SER A 216 17.13 17.66 4.33
C SER A 216 15.70 17.49 4.87
N SER A 217 14.87 18.50 4.66
CA SER A 217 13.41 18.49 4.90
C SER A 217 12.65 17.61 3.88
N ALA A 218 13.30 17.11 2.83
CA ALA A 218 12.68 16.23 1.85
C ALA A 218 12.49 14.80 2.39
N LEU A 219 11.49 14.08 1.87
CA LEU A 219 11.35 12.64 2.10
C LEU A 219 12.56 11.94 1.46
N GLY A 220 13.53 11.54 2.29
CA GLY A 220 14.74 10.88 1.81
C GLY A 220 14.46 9.59 1.04
N PRO A 221 15.45 9.07 0.29
CA PRO A 221 15.29 7.92 -0.61
C PRO A 221 14.77 6.67 0.10
N VAL A 222 15.14 6.47 1.37
CA VAL A 222 14.62 5.36 2.20
C VAL A 222 13.11 5.47 2.42
N LYS A 223 12.59 6.66 2.76
CA LYS A 223 11.16 6.86 3.00
C LYS A 223 10.35 6.70 1.71
N MET A 224 10.85 7.22 0.59
CA MET A 224 10.22 7.02 -0.71
C MET A 224 10.29 5.56 -1.18
N GLY A 225 11.37 4.85 -0.87
CA GLY A 225 11.49 3.41 -1.11
C GLY A 225 10.43 2.59 -0.36
N ILE A 226 10.13 2.95 0.90
CA ILE A 226 9.07 2.32 1.69
C ILE A 226 7.69 2.56 1.06
N VAL A 227 7.40 3.80 0.64
CA VAL A 227 6.14 4.13 -0.07
C VAL A 227 6.01 3.32 -1.36
N GLY A 228 7.11 3.22 -2.13
CA GLY A 228 7.19 2.36 -3.31
C GLY A 228 6.93 0.89 -2.99
N ALA A 229 7.55 0.35 -1.95
CA ALA A 229 7.37 -1.04 -1.53
C ALA A 229 5.90 -1.36 -1.17
N VAL A 230 5.23 -0.47 -0.44
CA VAL A 230 3.81 -0.63 -0.09
C VAL A 230 2.93 -0.60 -1.34
N ALA A 231 3.17 0.34 -2.27
CA ALA A 231 2.46 0.39 -3.53
C ALA A 231 2.70 -0.88 -4.38
N GLY A 232 3.94 -1.36 -4.44
CA GLY A 232 4.32 -2.60 -5.11
C GLY A 232 3.66 -3.84 -4.51
N LEU A 233 3.48 -3.88 -3.19
CA LEU A 233 2.76 -4.99 -2.53
C LEU A 233 1.31 -5.05 -2.99
N LEU A 234 0.62 -3.92 -3.02
CA LEU A 234 -0.78 -3.84 -3.45
C LEU A 234 -0.93 -4.24 -4.92
N ILE A 235 -0.08 -3.70 -5.79
CA ILE A 235 -0.09 -4.02 -7.23
C ILE A 235 0.27 -5.50 -7.45
N GLY A 236 1.30 -6.00 -6.77
CA GLY A 236 1.73 -7.39 -6.83
C GLY A 236 0.63 -8.37 -6.39
N ALA A 237 -0.14 -8.02 -5.37
CA ALA A 237 -1.28 -8.82 -4.91
C ALA A 237 -2.39 -8.89 -5.97
N VAL A 238 -2.72 -7.77 -6.61
CA VAL A 238 -3.72 -7.72 -7.70
C VAL A 238 -3.26 -8.53 -8.91
N LEU A 239 -1.99 -8.42 -9.30
CA LEU A 239 -1.41 -9.19 -10.40
C LEU A 239 -1.38 -10.69 -10.10
N ALA A 240 -1.03 -11.08 -8.86
CA ALA A 240 -1.07 -12.47 -8.42
C ALA A 240 -2.50 -13.03 -8.48
N TYR A 241 -3.49 -12.26 -8.04
CA TYR A 241 -4.90 -12.66 -8.10
C TYR A 241 -5.41 -12.79 -9.54
N GLY A 242 -5.08 -11.83 -10.42
CA GLY A 242 -5.43 -11.90 -11.84
C GLY A 242 -4.79 -13.09 -12.56
N ARG A 243 -3.53 -13.40 -12.23
CA ARG A 243 -2.84 -14.58 -12.76
C ARG A 243 -3.50 -15.87 -12.29
N ASP A 244 -3.91 -15.97 -11.02
CA ASP A 244 -4.62 -17.15 -10.55
C ASP A 244 -5.95 -17.35 -11.31
N ARG A 245 -6.72 -16.28 -11.54
CA ARG A 245 -8.01 -16.37 -12.23
C ARG A 245 -7.92 -16.73 -13.72
N THR A 246 -6.77 -16.53 -14.35
CA THR A 246 -6.55 -16.82 -15.77
C THR A 246 -6.02 -18.23 -16.03
N MET A 247 -5.66 -18.98 -14.98
CA MET A 247 -5.20 -20.36 -15.13
C MET A 247 -6.37 -21.27 -15.55
N ARG A 248 -6.21 -21.93 -16.71
CA ARG A 248 -7.19 -22.86 -17.30
C ARG A 248 -7.04 -24.32 -16.83
N HIS A 249 -5.95 -24.64 -16.14
CA HIS A 249 -5.66 -25.98 -15.63
C HIS A 249 -6.12 -26.14 -14.18
N VAL A 250 -6.27 -27.39 -13.76
CA VAL A 250 -6.68 -27.77 -12.39
C VAL A 250 -5.72 -27.18 -11.37
N GLY A 251 -4.41 -27.33 -11.57
CA GLY A 251 -3.36 -26.74 -10.73
C GLY A 251 -3.26 -27.34 -9.32
N TYR A 252 -4.39 -27.43 -8.59
CA TYR A 252 -4.49 -27.86 -7.19
C TYR A 252 -5.81 -28.61 -6.95
N ALA A 253 -5.83 -29.54 -5.99
CA ALA A 253 -7.03 -30.28 -5.58
C ALA A 253 -8.19 -29.34 -5.19
N ASP A 254 -7.91 -28.25 -4.48
CA ASP A 254 -8.89 -27.23 -4.04
C ASP A 254 -9.75 -26.68 -5.20
N ARG A 255 -9.24 -26.65 -6.45
CA ARG A 255 -10.01 -26.16 -7.61
C ARG A 255 -11.09 -27.14 -8.07
N LEU A 256 -10.91 -28.43 -7.80
CA LEU A 256 -11.92 -29.46 -8.08
C LEU A 256 -13.06 -29.36 -7.05
N GLU A 257 -12.72 -29.12 -5.78
CA GLU A 257 -13.72 -28.82 -4.74
C GLU A 257 -14.51 -27.54 -5.01
N ASP A 258 -13.83 -26.44 -5.37
CA ASP A 258 -14.44 -25.17 -5.80
C ASP A 258 -15.37 -25.37 -7.03
N ALA A 259 -15.14 -26.43 -7.82
CA ALA A 259 -15.96 -26.80 -8.97
C ALA A 259 -17.12 -27.74 -8.63
N GLY A 260 -17.28 -28.16 -7.37
CA GLY A 260 -18.28 -29.12 -6.94
C GLY A 260 -17.95 -30.57 -7.29
N ILE A 261 -16.70 -30.85 -7.66
CA ILE A 261 -16.23 -32.19 -8.03
C ILE A 261 -15.71 -32.88 -6.77
N PRO A 262 -16.22 -34.05 -6.38
CA PRO A 262 -15.68 -34.80 -5.24
C PRO A 262 -14.24 -35.20 -5.57
N VAL A 263 -13.30 -34.81 -4.72
CA VAL A 263 -11.87 -35.07 -4.92
C VAL A 263 -11.26 -35.78 -3.72
N HIS A 264 -10.33 -36.68 -4.01
CA HIS A 264 -9.42 -37.26 -3.03
C HIS A 264 -7.98 -36.90 -3.40
N GLU A 265 -7.27 -36.27 -2.47
CA GLU A 265 -5.86 -35.91 -2.65
C GLU A 265 -4.97 -37.05 -2.17
N LEU A 266 -4.12 -37.58 -3.05
CA LEU A 266 -3.09 -38.56 -2.68
C LEU A 266 -1.87 -37.80 -2.17
N GLY A 267 -1.74 -37.73 -0.84
CA GLY A 267 -0.78 -36.84 -0.19
C GLY A 267 -0.06 -37.43 1.02
N SER A 268 -0.27 -38.72 1.38
CA SER A 268 0.38 -39.26 2.57
C SER A 268 1.74 -39.91 2.28
N THR A 269 2.56 -40.02 3.31
CA THR A 269 3.89 -40.64 3.29
C THR A 269 3.88 -42.15 2.98
N SER A 270 2.70 -42.77 2.82
CA SER A 270 2.55 -44.21 2.54
C SER A 270 1.41 -44.48 1.56
N GLU A 271 1.75 -45.02 0.39
CA GLU A 271 0.81 -45.39 -0.68
C GLU A 271 -0.32 -46.34 -0.22
N ALA A 272 -0.05 -47.20 0.78
CA ALA A 272 -1.05 -48.11 1.32
C ALA A 272 -2.15 -47.36 2.09
N ASN A 273 -1.78 -46.34 2.88
CA ASN A 273 -2.74 -45.55 3.64
C ASN A 273 -3.65 -44.73 2.72
N ASP A 274 -3.08 -44.19 1.64
CA ASP A 274 -3.83 -43.46 0.62
C ASP A 274 -4.85 -44.38 -0.09
N ALA A 275 -4.46 -45.61 -0.41
CA ALA A 275 -5.37 -46.61 -0.98
C ALA A 275 -6.53 -46.95 -0.04
N PHE A 276 -6.27 -47.16 1.26
CA PHE A 276 -7.33 -47.40 2.25
C PHE A 276 -8.26 -46.21 2.42
N MET A 277 -7.71 -44.99 2.39
CA MET A 277 -8.52 -43.77 2.49
C MET A 277 -9.37 -43.55 1.23
N LEU A 278 -8.85 -43.85 0.04
CA LEU A 278 -9.64 -43.91 -1.19
C LEU A 278 -10.78 -44.93 -1.11
N LEU A 279 -10.48 -46.16 -0.68
CA LEU A 279 -11.46 -47.23 -0.51
C LEU A 279 -12.57 -46.84 0.47
N ARG A 280 -12.21 -46.14 1.55
CA ARG A 280 -13.17 -45.56 2.50
C ARG A 280 -14.02 -44.47 1.87
N THR A 281 -13.45 -43.61 1.02
CA THR A 281 -14.20 -42.54 0.31
C THR A 281 -15.22 -43.11 -0.68
N ILE A 282 -14.91 -44.23 -1.34
CA ILE A 282 -15.84 -44.92 -2.26
C ILE A 282 -16.83 -45.85 -1.54
N GLY A 283 -16.81 -45.92 -0.21
CA GLY A 283 -17.75 -46.71 0.59
C GLY A 283 -17.37 -48.17 0.82
N ALA A 284 -16.16 -48.59 0.44
CA ALA A 284 -15.64 -49.95 0.56
C ALA A 284 -14.42 -50.04 1.52
N PRO A 285 -14.56 -49.67 2.82
CA PRO A 285 -13.43 -49.52 3.74
C PRO A 285 -12.62 -50.81 3.97
N ASP A 286 -13.28 -51.97 3.89
CA ASP A 286 -12.66 -53.29 4.08
C ASP A 286 -12.21 -53.93 2.75
N GLY A 287 -12.29 -53.20 1.63
CA GLY A 287 -12.00 -53.71 0.29
C GLY A 287 -13.14 -54.52 -0.35
N ASP A 288 -14.25 -54.75 0.37
CA ASP A 288 -15.45 -55.38 -0.18
C ASP A 288 -16.31 -54.35 -0.93
N VAL A 289 -16.00 -54.21 -2.22
CA VAL A 289 -16.70 -53.29 -3.15
C VAL A 289 -18.16 -53.71 -3.37
N LYS A 290 -18.49 -55.01 -3.25
CA LYS A 290 -19.86 -55.52 -3.42
C LYS A 290 -20.78 -55.08 -2.29
N SER A 291 -20.27 -55.11 -1.06
CA SER A 291 -21.01 -54.63 0.12
C SER A 291 -21.29 -53.11 0.08
N ALA A 292 -20.52 -52.35 -0.69
CA ALA A 292 -20.74 -50.93 -0.96
C ALA A 292 -21.81 -50.67 -2.05
N GLY A 293 -22.42 -51.71 -2.63
CA GLY A 293 -23.40 -51.60 -3.71
C GLY A 293 -22.79 -51.43 -5.10
N ALA A 294 -21.47 -51.59 -5.23
CA ALA A 294 -20.75 -51.48 -6.49
C ALA A 294 -20.32 -52.86 -7.02
N SER A 295 -20.46 -53.07 -8.33
CA SER A 295 -20.07 -54.33 -8.99
C SER A 295 -18.65 -54.25 -9.60
N GLY A 296 -18.02 -53.08 -9.59
CA GLY A 296 -16.67 -52.88 -10.09
C GLY A 296 -16.14 -51.45 -9.92
N ILE A 297 -14.82 -51.30 -10.04
CA ILE A 297 -14.13 -50.00 -10.02
C ILE A 297 -13.58 -49.75 -11.42
N VAL A 298 -13.95 -48.62 -12.01
CA VAL A 298 -13.48 -48.23 -13.35
C VAL A 298 -12.51 -47.07 -13.22
N ILE A 299 -11.27 -47.27 -13.65
CA ILE A 299 -10.28 -46.19 -13.74
C ILE A 299 -10.38 -45.59 -15.13
N LEU A 300 -10.88 -44.36 -15.20
CA LEU A 300 -11.05 -43.61 -16.44
C LEU A 300 -9.70 -43.10 -16.96
N PRO A 301 -9.55 -42.90 -18.28
CA PRO A 301 -8.29 -42.44 -18.84
C PRO A 301 -7.98 -41.01 -18.40
N GLY A 302 -6.77 -40.81 -17.85
CA GLY A 302 -6.19 -39.51 -17.53
C GLY A 302 -4.76 -39.43 -18.07
N THR A 303 -3.77 -39.28 -17.19
CA THR A 303 -2.36 -39.52 -17.54
C THR A 303 -2.08 -41.02 -17.55
N ASP A 304 -1.35 -41.53 -18.54
CA ASP A 304 -1.01 -42.98 -18.61
C ASP A 304 -0.31 -43.45 -17.32
N ARG A 305 0.52 -42.59 -16.73
CA ARG A 305 1.18 -42.82 -15.43
C ARG A 305 0.21 -42.79 -14.25
N GLY A 306 -0.77 -41.89 -14.24
CA GLY A 306 -1.76 -41.79 -13.17
C GLY A 306 -2.72 -42.99 -13.14
N VAL A 307 -3.11 -43.48 -14.32
CA VAL A 307 -3.92 -44.71 -14.45
C VAL A 307 -3.14 -45.92 -13.95
N GLU A 308 -1.88 -46.07 -14.35
CA GLU A 308 -1.01 -47.16 -13.90
C GLU A 308 -0.75 -47.08 -12.38
N HIS A 309 -0.50 -45.88 -11.85
CA HIS A 309 -0.27 -45.67 -10.43
C HIS A 309 -1.49 -46.04 -9.58
N LEU A 310 -2.69 -45.63 -9.98
CA LEU A 310 -3.93 -46.03 -9.30
C LEU A 310 -4.20 -47.52 -9.41
N TYR A 311 -3.95 -48.11 -10.58
CA TYR A 311 -4.13 -49.54 -10.79
C TYR A 311 -3.22 -50.37 -9.87
N GLN A 312 -1.93 -50.02 -9.80
CA GLN A 312 -0.97 -50.67 -8.91
C GLN A 312 -1.29 -50.44 -7.43
N MET A 313 -1.73 -49.23 -7.06
CA MET A 313 -2.12 -48.88 -5.70
C MET A 313 -3.29 -49.76 -5.22
N LEU A 314 -4.33 -49.90 -6.05
CA LEU A 314 -5.47 -50.77 -5.75
C LEU A 314 -5.07 -52.24 -5.70
N GLN A 315 -4.22 -52.71 -6.60
CA GLN A 315 -3.75 -54.11 -6.63
C GLN A 315 -2.98 -54.51 -5.36
N ARG A 316 -2.31 -53.56 -4.70
CA ARG A 316 -1.59 -53.84 -3.45
C ARG A 316 -2.50 -53.95 -2.22
N VAL A 317 -3.68 -53.33 -2.25
CA VAL A 317 -4.57 -53.22 -1.09
C VAL A 317 -5.80 -54.11 -1.21
N LEU A 318 -6.28 -54.39 -2.43
CA LEU A 318 -7.35 -55.33 -2.67
C LEU A 318 -6.78 -56.74 -2.95
N PRO A 319 -7.00 -57.73 -2.07
CA PRO A 319 -6.61 -59.10 -2.35
C PRO A 319 -7.35 -59.63 -3.58
N THR A 320 -6.72 -60.53 -4.34
CA THR A 320 -7.29 -61.14 -5.55
C THR A 320 -8.58 -61.93 -5.31
N GLU A 321 -8.87 -62.25 -4.04
CA GLU A 321 -10.13 -62.88 -3.60
C GLU A 321 -11.31 -61.91 -3.61
N TYR A 322 -11.05 -60.60 -3.49
CA TYR A 322 -12.07 -59.55 -3.41
C TYR A 322 -12.20 -58.72 -4.69
N ALA A 323 -11.23 -58.76 -5.60
CA ALA A 323 -11.28 -58.00 -6.84
C ALA A 323 -10.52 -58.69 -7.98
N ARG A 324 -11.11 -58.66 -9.17
CA ARG A 324 -10.46 -59.10 -10.40
C ARG A 324 -9.94 -57.90 -11.17
N PHE A 325 -8.63 -57.86 -11.39
CA PHE A 325 -7.97 -56.79 -12.12
C PHE A 325 -7.84 -57.12 -13.61
N THR A 326 -8.18 -56.17 -14.48
CA THR A 326 -8.04 -56.30 -15.94
C THR A 326 -7.75 -54.95 -16.59
N ASP A 327 -7.16 -54.97 -17.79
CA ASP A 327 -7.02 -53.78 -18.63
C ASP A 327 -7.98 -53.83 -19.82
N TYR A 328 -8.18 -52.68 -20.47
CA TYR A 328 -9.00 -52.61 -21.68
C TYR A 328 -8.45 -53.49 -22.81
N ALA A 329 -7.13 -53.61 -22.94
CA ALA A 329 -6.51 -54.39 -24.01
C ALA A 329 -6.88 -55.88 -23.95
N SER A 330 -6.93 -56.47 -22.76
CA SER A 330 -7.29 -57.87 -22.54
C SER A 330 -8.79 -58.15 -22.77
N VAL A 331 -9.63 -57.14 -22.57
CA VAL A 331 -11.10 -57.27 -22.66
C VAL A 331 -11.64 -56.86 -24.04
N ARG A 332 -10.85 -56.14 -24.84
CA ARG A 332 -11.23 -55.64 -26.17
C ARG A 332 -11.80 -56.72 -27.08
N ASP A 333 -11.16 -57.89 -27.14
CA ASP A 333 -11.59 -58.98 -28.01
C ASP A 333 -12.86 -59.66 -27.46
N ALA A 334 -13.07 -59.64 -26.13
CA ALA A 334 -14.28 -60.12 -25.50
C ALA A 334 -15.47 -59.17 -25.74
N LEU A 335 -15.23 -57.86 -25.83
CA LEU A 335 -16.26 -56.85 -26.13
C LEU A 335 -16.87 -56.96 -27.53
N THR A 336 -16.26 -57.73 -28.43
CA THR A 336 -16.86 -58.05 -29.74
C THR A 336 -18.03 -59.04 -29.63
N ARG A 337 -18.07 -59.82 -28.53
CA ARG A 337 -19.06 -60.89 -28.29
C ARG A 337 -19.92 -60.66 -27.07
N HIS A 338 -19.51 -59.76 -26.17
CA HIS A 338 -20.16 -59.48 -24.90
C HIS A 338 -20.25 -57.97 -24.67
N THR A 339 -21.30 -57.50 -24.01
CA THR A 339 -21.40 -56.09 -23.64
C THR A 339 -20.64 -55.83 -22.34
N PRO A 340 -20.15 -54.60 -22.08
CA PRO A 340 -19.50 -54.24 -20.83
C PRO A 340 -20.28 -54.67 -19.58
N GLU A 341 -21.60 -54.52 -19.62
CA GLU A 341 -22.53 -54.86 -18.54
C GLU A 341 -22.51 -56.37 -18.26
N SER A 342 -22.56 -57.19 -19.31
CA SER A 342 -22.53 -58.65 -19.19
C SER A 342 -21.19 -59.19 -18.64
N LEU A 343 -20.10 -58.46 -18.85
CA LEU A 343 -18.78 -58.84 -18.34
C LEU A 343 -18.64 -58.56 -16.84
N VAL A 344 -19.26 -57.49 -16.35
CA VAL A 344 -19.31 -57.17 -14.92
C VAL A 344 -20.28 -58.12 -14.21
N GLU A 345 -21.46 -58.37 -14.78
CA GLU A 345 -22.49 -59.25 -14.19
C GLU A 345 -22.04 -60.71 -14.08
N LYS A 346 -21.27 -61.20 -15.07
CA LYS A 346 -20.75 -62.57 -15.08
C LYS A 346 -19.58 -62.78 -14.09
N SER A 347 -19.05 -61.72 -13.50
CA SER A 347 -17.92 -61.81 -12.58
C SER A 347 -18.37 -62.10 -11.14
N GLU A 348 -17.92 -63.22 -10.58
CA GLU A 348 -18.21 -63.58 -9.17
C GLU A 348 -17.53 -62.64 -8.16
N THR A 349 -16.49 -61.91 -8.56
CA THR A 349 -15.81 -60.88 -7.77
C THR A 349 -15.89 -59.51 -8.48
N PRO A 350 -15.92 -58.39 -7.74
CA PRO A 350 -15.88 -57.05 -8.33
C PRO A 350 -14.78 -56.89 -9.38
N LEU A 351 -15.09 -56.26 -10.52
CA LEU A 351 -14.13 -56.05 -11.60
C LEU A 351 -13.45 -54.68 -11.46
N VAL A 352 -12.11 -54.66 -11.38
CA VAL A 352 -11.31 -53.43 -11.46
C VAL A 352 -10.72 -53.34 -12.86
N ILE A 353 -11.15 -52.35 -13.65
CA ILE A 353 -10.71 -52.16 -15.03
C ILE A 353 -9.99 -50.84 -15.24
N SER A 354 -8.79 -50.89 -15.83
CA SER A 354 -8.07 -49.71 -16.32
C SER A 354 -8.43 -49.43 -17.78
N LEU A 355 -9.01 -48.25 -18.02
CA LEU A 355 -9.38 -47.81 -19.36
C LEU A 355 -8.28 -46.91 -19.93
N SER A 356 -7.93 -47.15 -21.19
CA SER A 356 -6.95 -46.37 -21.93
C SER A 356 -7.62 -45.23 -22.70
N THR A 357 -6.86 -44.19 -23.06
CA THR A 357 -7.26 -43.11 -23.97
C THR A 357 -7.76 -43.62 -25.33
N ALA A 358 -7.37 -44.84 -25.72
CA ALA A 358 -7.87 -45.53 -26.91
C ALA A 358 -9.32 -46.06 -26.78
N THR A 359 -9.91 -46.02 -25.59
CA THR A 359 -11.27 -46.50 -25.33
C THR A 359 -12.30 -45.45 -25.74
N PRO A 360 -13.31 -45.75 -26.58
CA PRO A 360 -14.37 -44.79 -26.89
C PRO A 360 -15.16 -44.38 -25.64
N LEU A 361 -15.49 -43.09 -25.50
CA LEU A 361 -16.21 -42.55 -24.33
C LEU A 361 -17.53 -43.29 -24.02
N SER A 362 -18.27 -43.70 -25.05
CA SER A 362 -19.49 -44.50 -24.88
C SER A 362 -19.25 -45.87 -24.24
N THR A 363 -18.07 -46.47 -24.48
CA THR A 363 -17.66 -47.73 -23.85
C THR A 363 -17.21 -47.48 -22.41
N GLN A 364 -16.52 -46.36 -22.17
CA GLN A 364 -16.11 -45.96 -20.82
C GLN A 364 -17.34 -45.77 -19.91
N LEU A 365 -18.33 -45.00 -20.36
CA LEU A 365 -19.56 -44.74 -19.58
C LEU A 365 -20.36 -46.01 -19.30
N ARG A 366 -20.39 -46.98 -20.22
CA ARG A 366 -21.06 -48.28 -20.01
C ARG A 366 -20.35 -49.13 -18.96
N PHE A 367 -19.02 -49.17 -18.98
CA PHE A 367 -18.26 -49.82 -17.92
C PHE A 367 -18.52 -49.16 -16.57
N VAL A 368 -18.54 -47.82 -16.53
CA VAL A 368 -18.83 -47.08 -15.30
C VAL A 368 -20.22 -47.39 -14.77
N GLN A 369 -21.25 -47.37 -15.63
CA GLN A 369 -22.62 -47.69 -15.26
C GLN A 369 -22.76 -49.13 -14.74
N ALA A 370 -22.03 -50.08 -15.33
CA ALA A 370 -22.01 -51.47 -14.87
C ALA A 370 -21.24 -51.65 -13.55
N GLY A 371 -20.14 -50.90 -13.35
CA GLY A 371 -19.28 -51.02 -12.18
C GLY A 371 -19.83 -50.27 -10.94
N GLY A 372 -20.40 -49.08 -11.12
CA GLY A 372 -20.92 -48.24 -10.04
C GLY A 372 -19.90 -47.33 -9.37
N VAL A 373 -18.58 -47.50 -9.61
CA VAL A 373 -17.54 -46.57 -9.13
C VAL A 373 -16.64 -46.13 -10.29
N ALA A 374 -16.43 -44.82 -10.41
CA ALA A 374 -15.53 -44.22 -11.40
C ALA A 374 -14.40 -43.43 -10.72
N LEU A 375 -13.15 -43.79 -10.98
CA LEU A 375 -11.98 -43.07 -10.52
C LEU A 375 -11.35 -42.31 -11.70
N VAL A 376 -11.24 -40.99 -11.58
CA VAL A 376 -10.64 -40.12 -12.61
C VAL A 376 -9.30 -39.61 -12.09
N PRO A 377 -8.14 -40.08 -12.61
CA PRO A 377 -6.85 -39.52 -12.25
C PRO A 377 -6.69 -38.10 -12.83
N VAL A 378 -6.37 -37.13 -11.96
CA VAL A 378 -6.20 -35.72 -12.32
C VAL A 378 -4.85 -35.21 -11.79
N THR A 379 -4.13 -34.45 -12.61
CA THR A 379 -2.87 -33.80 -12.22
C THR A 379 -3.01 -32.29 -12.26
N ALA A 380 -2.00 -31.57 -11.77
CA ALA A 380 -1.94 -30.10 -11.86
C ALA A 380 -2.02 -29.58 -13.32
N ALA A 381 -1.55 -30.36 -14.29
CA ALA A 381 -1.54 -30.01 -15.71
C ALA A 381 -2.86 -30.33 -16.43
N THR A 382 -3.75 -31.12 -15.83
CA THR A 382 -5.03 -31.49 -16.46
C THR A 382 -5.92 -30.26 -16.66
N SER A 383 -6.64 -30.20 -17.78
CA SER A 383 -7.59 -29.12 -18.06
C SER A 383 -8.82 -29.23 -17.16
N LEU A 384 -9.15 -28.14 -16.44
CA LEU A 384 -10.32 -28.13 -15.55
C LEU A 384 -11.63 -28.28 -16.33
N GLN A 385 -11.68 -27.74 -17.55
CA GLN A 385 -12.87 -27.82 -18.38
C GLN A 385 -13.16 -29.26 -18.80
N GLN A 386 -12.14 -30.02 -19.21
CA GLN A 386 -12.30 -31.42 -19.61
C GLN A 386 -12.81 -32.29 -18.45
N VAL A 387 -12.26 -32.06 -17.24
CA VAL A 387 -12.71 -32.79 -16.04
C VAL A 387 -14.17 -32.43 -15.71
N ARG A 388 -14.55 -31.15 -15.78
CA ARG A 388 -15.94 -30.73 -15.56
C ARG A 388 -16.92 -31.35 -16.55
N GLU A 389 -16.58 -31.37 -17.83
CA GLU A 389 -17.43 -31.98 -18.86
C GLU A 389 -17.60 -33.49 -18.64
N LEU A 390 -16.53 -34.18 -18.22
CA LEU A 390 -16.58 -35.60 -17.89
C LEU A 390 -17.46 -35.87 -16.66
N PHE A 391 -17.28 -35.13 -15.56
CA PHE A 391 -18.09 -35.29 -14.36
C PHE A 391 -19.57 -34.96 -14.60
N ALA A 392 -19.88 -33.95 -15.42
CA ALA A 392 -21.25 -33.65 -15.80
C ALA A 392 -21.93 -34.79 -16.57
N GLN A 393 -21.17 -35.65 -17.27
CA GLN A 393 -21.70 -36.85 -17.91
C GLN A 393 -21.82 -38.02 -16.93
N LEU A 394 -20.87 -38.15 -15.99
CA LEU A 394 -20.91 -39.19 -14.97
C LEU A 394 -22.07 -38.99 -13.99
N ASP A 395 -22.38 -37.74 -13.62
CA ASP A 395 -23.50 -37.39 -12.74
C ASP A 395 -24.87 -37.72 -13.34
N GLN A 396 -24.95 -37.94 -14.66
CA GLN A 396 -26.18 -38.38 -15.33
C GLN A 396 -26.42 -39.89 -15.18
N LEU A 397 -25.43 -40.66 -14.76
CA LEU A 397 -25.54 -42.10 -14.57
C LEU A 397 -26.11 -42.41 -13.18
N GLU A 398 -27.24 -43.11 -13.14
CA GLU A 398 -27.85 -43.53 -11.87
C GLU A 398 -27.00 -44.60 -11.17
N GLY A 399 -26.81 -44.46 -9.85
CA GLY A 399 -26.09 -45.43 -9.03
C GLY A 399 -24.57 -45.41 -9.18
N VAL A 400 -24.00 -44.36 -9.79
CA VAL A 400 -22.55 -44.22 -9.97
C VAL A 400 -21.97 -43.25 -8.95
N ASN A 401 -20.91 -43.67 -8.27
CA ASN A 401 -20.08 -42.80 -7.43
C ASN A 401 -18.78 -42.44 -8.19
N ALA A 402 -18.73 -41.23 -8.72
CA ALA A 402 -17.56 -40.71 -9.43
C ALA A 402 -16.67 -39.90 -8.48
N LEU A 403 -15.36 -40.15 -8.50
CA LEU A 403 -14.38 -39.50 -7.64
C LEU A 403 -13.15 -39.08 -8.45
N ALA A 404 -12.76 -37.81 -8.33
CA ALA A 404 -11.51 -37.32 -8.90
C ALA A 404 -10.38 -37.64 -7.94
N VAL A 405 -9.28 -38.20 -8.45
CA VAL A 405 -8.12 -38.53 -7.64
C VAL A 405 -6.97 -37.63 -8.05
N PHE A 406 -6.60 -36.69 -7.17
CA PHE A 406 -5.55 -35.71 -7.44
C PHE A 406 -4.17 -36.28 -7.09
N LEU A 407 -3.29 -36.31 -8.09
CA LEU A 407 -1.92 -36.80 -7.99
C LEU A 407 -0.98 -35.58 -7.82
N ASP A 408 -0.52 -35.31 -6.59
CA ASP A 408 0.34 -34.15 -6.25
C ASP A 408 1.79 -34.28 -6.79
N ARG A 409 2.20 -35.49 -7.19
CA ARG A 409 3.54 -35.76 -7.75
C ARG A 409 3.47 -36.61 -9.02
N GLU A 410 3.49 -35.92 -10.16
CA GLU A 410 4.05 -36.45 -11.41
C GLU A 410 5.22 -35.58 -11.88
#